data_AF-A0AA38ZP95-F1
#
_entry.id   AF-A0AA38ZP95-F1
#
_cell.length_a   1.000
_cell.length_b   1.000
_cell.length_c   1.000
_cell.angle_alpha   90.00
_cell.angle_beta   90.00
_cell.angle_gamma   90.00
#
_symmetry.space_group_name_H-M   'P 1'
#
loop_
_entity.id
_entity.type
_entity.pdbx_description
1 polymer ?
#
loop_
_entity_poly.entity_id
_entity_poly.type
_entity_poly.pdbx_seq_one_letter_code
_entity_poly.pdbx_strand_id
1 'polypeptide(L)'
;MGKNPRLHRGPSFPSARANKQVPSTDSVYFDFRYVPINLRLQLTGSGASIWLRMEDEECNLLIEPRQRIVQKFSDFMTRVAEFEELAAVGSRLLIGFQQGLEFLRRPPINKTSELVEKIIKSNETKRVKSYVEAGCIDSHDGTQNISKLHTCQLGLQDHLSKAKCILSEIESLIDDVVGGMQTTNENLSDLQDRYFDKWDQQEPAYDKEEITSTHASHLQKHEAIDYAAMMGIIFSMVKQDYVMQERIVSSLNLKSLAGELESYCLMWSLRPFINDEIMHQAWKLLP
;
A
#
# COMPACT_ATOMS: atom_id res chain seq x y z
N MET A 1 3.47 16.75 -55.07
CA MET A 1 4.21 17.96 -55.50
C MET A 1 3.94 19.07 -54.49
N GLY A 2 4.99 19.80 -54.07
CA GLY A 2 4.93 20.96 -53.14
C GLY A 2 5.05 20.56 -51.66
N LYS A 3 6.23 20.39 -51.04
CA LYS A 3 7.38 21.30 -50.82
C LYS A 3 7.00 22.63 -50.16
N ASN A 4 7.11 22.72 -48.84
CA ASN A 4 8.11 23.61 -48.18
C ASN A 4 8.15 23.44 -46.64
N PRO A 5 9.27 22.92 -46.11
CA PRO A 5 9.71 23.13 -44.73
C PRO A 5 10.91 24.09 -44.69
N ARG A 6 10.98 25.00 -43.70
CA ARG A 6 12.13 25.85 -43.29
C ARG A 6 11.56 26.95 -42.35
N LEU A 7 12.10 27.30 -41.18
CA LEU A 7 13.50 27.56 -40.83
C LEU A 7 13.71 27.58 -39.30
N HIS A 8 14.91 27.16 -38.92
CA HIS A 8 15.61 27.45 -37.66
C HIS A 8 15.56 28.91 -37.20
N ARG A 9 15.62 29.11 -35.87
CA ARG A 9 16.59 30.01 -35.23
C ARG A 9 16.86 29.61 -33.79
N GLY A 10 18.13 29.30 -33.51
CA GLY A 10 18.71 29.19 -32.18
C GLY A 10 18.98 30.56 -31.53
N PRO A 11 19.76 30.57 -30.44
CA PRO A 11 19.62 31.47 -29.31
C PRO A 11 20.29 32.83 -29.55
N SER A 12 19.78 33.87 -28.87
CA SER A 12 20.39 35.20 -28.87
C SER A 12 20.54 35.72 -27.44
N PHE A 13 21.77 35.66 -26.94
CA PHE A 13 22.36 36.70 -26.10
C PHE A 13 23.43 37.40 -26.96
N PRO A 14 23.64 38.72 -26.83
CA PRO A 14 24.83 39.12 -26.08
C PRO A 14 24.74 40.47 -25.32
N SER A 15 25.43 40.49 -24.17
CA SER A 15 26.46 41.46 -23.75
C SER A 15 26.12 42.91 -23.31
N ALA A 16 26.28 43.09 -21.99
CA ALA A 16 27.16 44.05 -21.28
C ALA A 16 27.06 45.58 -21.50
N ARG A 17 26.71 46.28 -20.40
CA ARG A 17 27.55 47.29 -19.72
C ARG A 17 26.93 47.56 -18.34
N ALA A 18 27.58 47.13 -17.26
CA ALA A 18 28.53 47.92 -16.47
C ALA A 18 27.89 49.13 -15.79
N ASN A 19 27.57 48.98 -14.49
CA ASN A 19 27.87 50.06 -13.55
C ASN A 19 28.28 49.47 -12.20
N LYS A 20 29.45 49.92 -11.75
CA LYS A 20 30.10 49.57 -10.49
C LYS A 20 29.40 50.30 -9.34
N GLN A 21 29.11 49.59 -8.25
CA GLN A 21 29.35 50.08 -6.88
C GLN A 21 29.12 48.96 -5.84
N VAL A 22 30.23 48.55 -5.23
CA VAL A 22 30.43 47.85 -3.94
C VAL A 22 30.49 48.95 -2.86
N PRO A 23 30.21 48.78 -1.54
CA PRO A 23 30.26 47.58 -0.66
C PRO A 23 28.92 47.32 0.07
N SER A 24 28.67 46.24 0.82
CA SER A 24 29.42 45.63 1.91
C SER A 24 28.80 44.26 2.22
N THR A 25 29.62 43.23 2.36
CA THR A 25 29.25 41.90 2.83
C THR A 25 29.35 41.83 4.35
N ASP A 26 28.22 41.76 5.05
CA ASP A 26 28.17 41.26 6.43
C ASP A 26 28.19 39.73 6.39
N SER A 27 29.38 39.19 6.15
CA SER A 27 29.74 37.83 6.52
C SER A 27 30.40 37.93 7.90
N VAL A 28 29.69 37.48 8.93
CA VAL A 28 30.25 37.33 10.28
C VAL A 28 31.27 36.19 10.23
N TYR A 29 32.50 36.53 9.84
CA TYR A 29 33.68 35.72 10.05
C TYR A 29 33.97 35.75 11.55
N PHE A 30 33.82 34.62 12.23
CA PHE A 30 34.31 34.46 13.60
C PHE A 30 35.85 34.56 13.58
N ASP A 31 36.38 35.71 13.97
CA ASP A 31 37.81 35.96 14.14
C ASP A 31 38.30 35.27 15.43
N PHE A 32 39.11 34.22 15.28
CA PHE A 32 39.70 33.45 16.38
C PHE A 32 40.79 34.22 17.17
N ARG A 33 40.90 35.54 17.03
CA ARG A 33 41.98 36.33 17.65
C ARG A 33 41.71 36.86 19.05
N TYR A 34 40.58 36.54 19.66
CA TYR A 34 40.32 36.82 21.08
C TYR A 34 39.92 35.55 21.85
N VAL A 35 40.86 34.62 21.98
CA VAL A 35 40.83 33.58 23.01
C VAL A 35 41.95 33.89 24.01
N PRO A 36 41.68 34.03 25.32
CA PRO A 36 42.71 34.22 26.33
C PRO A 36 43.74 33.09 26.27
N ILE A 37 45.03 33.44 26.37
CA ILE A 37 46.21 32.57 26.17
C ILE A 37 46.26 31.34 27.12
N ASN A 38 45.36 31.23 28.10
CA ASN A 38 45.28 30.07 29.00
C ASN A 38 44.54 28.84 28.43
N LEU A 39 44.09 28.83 27.18
CA LEU A 39 43.56 27.62 26.54
C LEU A 39 44.41 27.06 25.37
N ARG A 40 45.66 27.53 25.21
CA ARG A 40 46.53 27.06 24.10
C ARG A 40 47.55 25.98 24.47
N LEU A 41 47.48 25.41 25.69
CA LEU A 41 48.43 24.39 26.15
C LEU A 41 47.78 23.10 26.70
N GLN A 42 46.54 22.78 26.32
CA GLN A 42 45.94 21.45 26.59
C GLN A 42 45.31 20.77 25.36
N LEU A 43 45.73 21.11 24.15
CA LEU A 43 45.36 20.36 22.95
C LEU A 43 46.62 19.97 22.15
N THR A 44 47.53 19.26 22.82
CA THR A 44 48.53 18.44 22.14
C THR A 44 47.96 17.03 21.96
N GLY A 45 47.51 16.72 20.75
CA GLY A 45 47.51 15.38 20.17
C GLY A 45 46.48 14.33 20.60
N SER A 46 45.79 14.50 21.73
CA SER A 46 44.84 13.47 22.24
C SER A 46 43.39 13.97 22.35
N GLY A 47 43.18 15.24 22.73
CA GLY A 47 41.81 15.75 22.93
C GLY A 47 40.98 15.86 21.64
N ALA A 48 41.54 16.37 20.55
CA ALA A 48 40.80 16.53 19.28
C ALA A 48 40.43 15.20 18.61
N SER A 49 41.28 14.18 18.76
CA SER A 49 41.03 12.82 18.26
C SER A 49 40.04 12.05 19.13
N ILE A 50 39.92 12.37 20.42
CA ILE A 50 38.87 11.84 21.30
C ILE A 50 37.53 12.50 20.99
N TRP A 51 37.48 13.82 20.77
CA TRP A 51 36.25 14.52 20.36
C TRP A 51 35.70 14.03 19.01
N LEU A 52 36.55 13.93 17.99
CA LEU A 52 36.15 13.37 16.68
C LEU A 52 35.70 11.90 16.80
N ARG A 53 36.34 11.10 17.67
CA ARG A 53 35.95 9.71 17.90
C ARG A 53 34.61 9.61 18.64
N MET A 54 34.36 10.48 19.61
CA MET A 54 33.07 10.54 20.33
C MET A 54 31.92 10.95 19.41
N GLU A 55 32.13 11.92 18.50
CA GLU A 55 31.11 12.30 17.50
C GLU A 55 30.83 11.18 16.49
N ASP A 56 31.86 10.44 16.05
CA ASP A 56 31.72 9.32 15.10
C ASP A 56 31.02 8.11 15.74
N GLU A 57 31.29 7.85 17.01
CA GLU A 57 30.69 6.75 17.78
C GLU A 57 29.23 7.07 18.16
N GLU A 58 28.90 8.33 18.49
CA GLU A 58 27.52 8.80 18.71
C GLU A 58 26.68 8.80 17.41
N CYS A 59 27.28 9.16 16.26
CA CYS A 59 26.63 9.03 14.95
C CYS A 59 26.37 7.57 14.57
N ASN A 60 27.33 6.66 14.79
CA ASN A 60 27.18 5.24 14.47
C ASN A 60 26.13 4.55 15.36
N LEU A 61 26.00 4.94 16.64
CA LEU A 61 24.99 4.41 17.56
C LEU A 61 23.54 4.76 17.15
N LEU A 62 23.33 5.83 16.38
CA LEU A 62 22.00 6.26 15.92
C LEU A 62 21.64 5.70 14.53
N ILE A 63 22.64 5.44 13.68
CA ILE A 63 22.43 4.91 12.32
C ILE A 63 21.87 3.49 12.37
N GLU A 64 22.42 2.63 13.22
CA GLU A 64 22.09 1.20 13.23
C GLU A 64 20.62 0.92 13.64
N PRO A 65 20.05 1.49 14.72
CA PRO A 65 18.66 1.23 15.08
C PRO A 65 17.66 1.93 14.14
N ARG A 66 18.03 3.10 13.57
CA ARG A 66 17.21 3.80 12.58
C ARG A 66 17.09 2.99 11.29
N GLN A 67 18.21 2.48 10.81
CA GLN A 67 18.26 1.65 9.61
C GLN A 67 17.47 0.35 9.78
N ARG A 68 17.43 -0.22 11.00
CA ARG A 68 16.58 -1.38 11.31
C ARG A 68 15.08 -1.07 11.22
N ILE A 69 14.63 0.08 11.70
CA ILE A 69 13.20 0.48 11.61
C ILE A 69 12.80 0.72 10.15
N VAL A 70 13.62 1.45 9.40
CA VAL A 70 13.39 1.70 7.97
C VAL A 70 13.36 0.38 7.18
N GLN A 71 14.26 -0.57 7.50
CA GLN A 71 14.25 -1.88 6.86
C GLN A 71 12.96 -2.64 7.18
N LYS A 72 12.52 -2.66 8.44
CA LYS A 72 11.26 -3.32 8.83
C LYS A 72 10.05 -2.70 8.14
N PHE A 73 10.02 -1.38 8.01
CA PHE A 73 8.99 -0.68 7.25
C PHE A 73 9.03 -1.04 5.75
N SER A 74 10.21 -1.14 5.15
CA SER A 74 10.36 -1.58 3.76
C SER A 74 9.88 -3.03 3.55
N ASP A 75 10.22 -3.94 4.45
CA ASP A 75 9.77 -5.33 4.41
C ASP A 75 8.24 -5.39 4.53
N PHE A 76 7.66 -4.58 5.43
CA PHE A 76 6.22 -4.44 5.60
C PHE A 76 5.54 -3.95 4.32
N MET A 77 6.03 -2.86 3.73
CA MET A 77 5.46 -2.31 2.49
C MET A 77 5.58 -3.29 1.32
N THR A 78 6.66 -4.08 1.27
CA THR A 78 6.81 -5.16 0.27
C THR A 78 5.68 -6.18 0.39
N ARG A 79 5.36 -6.63 1.61
CA ARG A 79 4.24 -7.56 1.85
C ARG A 79 2.88 -6.93 1.55
N VAL A 80 2.72 -5.64 1.81
CA VAL A 80 1.51 -4.91 1.41
C VAL A 80 1.36 -4.90 -0.11
N ALA A 81 2.42 -4.61 -0.89
CA ALA A 81 2.38 -4.69 -2.35
C ALA A 81 2.02 -6.10 -2.84
N GLU A 82 2.62 -7.16 -2.28
CA GLU A 82 2.27 -8.55 -2.61
C GLU A 82 0.78 -8.83 -2.39
N PHE A 83 0.20 -8.29 -1.31
CA PHE A 83 -1.24 -8.39 -1.04
C PHE A 83 -2.08 -7.66 -2.11
N GLU A 84 -1.67 -6.47 -2.55
CA GLU A 84 -2.37 -5.70 -3.59
C GLU A 84 -2.35 -6.40 -4.95
N GLU A 85 -1.20 -6.96 -5.32
CA GLU A 85 -1.07 -7.77 -6.54
C GLU A 85 -1.97 -9.00 -6.48
N LEU A 86 -2.02 -9.66 -5.33
CA LEU A 86 -2.89 -10.81 -5.10
C LEU A 86 -4.36 -10.41 -5.19
N ALA A 87 -4.76 -9.23 -4.69
CA ALA A 87 -6.14 -8.72 -4.82
C ALA A 87 -6.58 -8.58 -6.29
N ALA A 88 -5.67 -8.20 -7.20
CA ALA A 88 -5.95 -8.16 -8.64
C ALA A 88 -6.17 -9.57 -9.24
N VAL A 89 -5.46 -10.59 -8.75
CA VAL A 89 -5.69 -12.00 -9.13
C VAL A 89 -7.09 -12.43 -8.69
N GLY A 90 -7.46 -12.16 -7.44
CA GLY A 90 -8.79 -12.45 -6.89
C GLY A 90 -9.92 -11.80 -7.69
N SER A 91 -9.76 -10.53 -8.08
CA SER A 91 -10.74 -9.81 -8.90
C SER A 91 -11.00 -10.51 -10.25
N ARG A 92 -9.94 -10.92 -10.95
CA ARG A 92 -10.08 -11.67 -12.22
C ARG A 92 -10.81 -12.99 -12.06
N LEU A 93 -10.53 -13.72 -10.98
CA LEU A 93 -11.20 -14.99 -10.67
C LEU A 93 -12.68 -14.77 -10.35
N LEU A 94 -13.02 -13.72 -9.61
CA LEU A 94 -14.38 -13.36 -9.28
C LEU A 94 -15.18 -12.97 -10.54
N ILE A 95 -14.61 -12.15 -11.41
CA ILE A 95 -15.21 -11.80 -12.71
C ILE A 95 -15.40 -13.06 -13.57
N GLY A 96 -14.41 -13.96 -13.60
CA GLY A 96 -14.53 -15.24 -14.30
C GLY A 96 -15.66 -16.12 -13.74
N PHE A 97 -15.83 -16.14 -12.42
CA PHE A 97 -16.94 -16.81 -11.77
C PHE A 97 -18.30 -16.20 -12.16
N GLN A 98 -18.41 -14.87 -12.14
CA GLN A 98 -19.63 -14.17 -12.57
C GLN A 98 -19.99 -14.52 -14.01
N GLN A 99 -19.05 -14.38 -14.94
CA GLN A 99 -19.24 -14.65 -16.36
C GLN A 99 -19.66 -16.11 -16.61
N GLY A 100 -19.01 -17.07 -15.94
CA GLY A 100 -19.35 -18.48 -16.04
C GLY A 100 -20.76 -18.78 -15.54
N LEU A 101 -21.20 -18.10 -14.49
CA LEU A 101 -22.52 -18.34 -13.89
C LEU A 101 -23.63 -17.69 -14.71
N GLU A 102 -23.41 -16.46 -15.20
CA GLU A 102 -24.32 -15.78 -16.11
C GLU A 102 -24.53 -16.57 -17.41
N PHE A 103 -23.46 -17.18 -17.94
CA PHE A 103 -23.57 -18.05 -19.11
C PHE A 103 -24.53 -19.23 -18.86
N LEU A 104 -24.40 -19.91 -17.72
CA LEU A 104 -25.26 -21.05 -17.39
C LEU A 104 -26.71 -20.66 -17.09
N ARG A 105 -26.97 -19.38 -16.83
CA ARG A 105 -28.30 -18.84 -16.52
C ARG A 105 -28.99 -18.19 -17.71
N ARG A 106 -28.45 -18.36 -18.91
CA ARG A 106 -29.03 -17.79 -20.11
C ARG A 106 -30.51 -18.19 -20.21
N PRO A 107 -31.44 -17.22 -20.29
CA PRO A 107 -32.85 -17.54 -20.33
C PRO A 107 -33.17 -18.34 -21.60
N PRO A 108 -34.16 -19.25 -21.55
CA PRO A 108 -34.64 -19.94 -22.73
C PRO A 108 -35.13 -18.94 -23.80
N ILE A 109 -35.07 -19.38 -25.06
CA ILE A 109 -35.52 -18.56 -26.19
C ILE A 109 -36.94 -18.05 -25.90
N ASN A 110 -37.10 -16.74 -26.05
CA ASN A 110 -38.40 -16.09 -25.94
C ASN A 110 -39.30 -16.57 -27.08
N LYS A 111 -40.38 -17.28 -26.74
CA LYS A 111 -41.36 -17.83 -27.68
C LYS A 111 -42.55 -16.90 -27.99
N THR A 112 -42.51 -15.64 -27.55
CA THR A 112 -43.61 -14.67 -27.78
C THR A 112 -43.83 -14.34 -29.26
N SER A 113 -42.80 -14.49 -30.09
CA SER A 113 -42.94 -14.32 -31.54
C SER A 113 -43.55 -15.57 -32.17
N GLU A 114 -44.66 -15.42 -32.90
CA GLU A 114 -45.28 -16.51 -33.67
C GLU A 114 -44.31 -17.21 -34.63
N LEU A 115 -43.40 -16.45 -35.27
CA LEU A 115 -42.39 -17.01 -36.16
C LEU A 115 -41.44 -17.97 -35.43
N VAL A 116 -40.88 -17.55 -34.29
CA VAL A 116 -39.98 -18.36 -33.46
C VAL A 116 -40.70 -19.61 -32.96
N GLU A 117 -41.94 -19.46 -32.50
CA GLU A 117 -42.75 -20.59 -32.05
C GLU A 117 -42.99 -21.60 -33.19
N LYS A 118 -43.39 -21.14 -34.38
CA LYS A 118 -43.60 -21.99 -35.56
C LYS A 118 -42.33 -22.72 -35.95
N ILE A 119 -41.18 -22.03 -35.99
CA ILE A 119 -39.89 -22.64 -36.32
C ILE A 119 -39.54 -23.75 -35.32
N ILE A 120 -39.68 -23.51 -34.02
CA ILE A 120 -39.38 -24.51 -32.98
C ILE A 120 -40.31 -25.72 -33.12
N LYS A 121 -41.63 -25.49 -33.30
CA LYS A 121 -42.62 -26.57 -33.47
C LYS A 121 -42.37 -27.40 -34.73
N SER A 122 -42.01 -26.76 -35.85
CA SER A 122 -41.74 -27.46 -37.11
C SER A 122 -40.48 -28.34 -37.07
N ASN A 123 -39.54 -28.06 -36.15
CA ASN A 123 -38.29 -28.81 -35.99
C ASN A 123 -38.25 -29.64 -34.69
N GLU A 124 -39.42 -29.93 -34.13
CA GLU A 124 -39.55 -30.47 -32.78
C GLU A 124 -39.06 -31.93 -32.69
N THR A 125 -37.84 -32.11 -32.20
CA THR A 125 -37.28 -33.40 -31.80
C THR A 125 -37.01 -33.40 -30.30
N LYS A 126 -36.90 -34.58 -29.66
CA LYS A 126 -36.52 -34.67 -28.24
C LYS A 126 -35.25 -33.86 -27.94
N ARG A 127 -34.25 -33.95 -28.82
CA ARG A 127 -32.98 -33.21 -28.73
C ARG A 127 -33.18 -31.69 -28.80
N VAL A 128 -33.96 -31.20 -29.76
CA VAL A 128 -34.24 -29.77 -29.92
C VAL A 128 -35.05 -29.22 -28.74
N LYS A 129 -36.02 -29.97 -28.21
CA LYS A 129 -36.76 -29.56 -27.01
C LYS A 129 -35.82 -29.37 -25.82
N SER A 130 -34.99 -30.37 -25.51
CA SER A 130 -34.04 -30.29 -24.40
C SER A 130 -33.04 -29.14 -24.55
N TYR A 131 -32.54 -28.90 -25.77
CA TYR A 131 -31.62 -27.79 -26.04
C TYR A 131 -32.29 -26.42 -25.82
N VAL A 132 -33.53 -26.24 -26.28
CA VAL A 132 -34.29 -24.99 -26.09
C VAL A 132 -34.65 -24.77 -24.62
N GLU A 133 -35.05 -25.83 -23.91
CA GLU A 133 -35.32 -25.80 -22.46
C GLU A 133 -34.07 -25.43 -21.63
N ALA A 134 -32.88 -25.88 -22.07
CA ALA A 134 -31.60 -25.59 -21.43
C ALA A 134 -31.03 -24.19 -21.76
N GLY A 135 -31.81 -23.25 -22.31
CA GLY A 135 -31.30 -21.92 -22.63
C GLY A 135 -30.47 -21.85 -23.91
N CYS A 136 -30.58 -22.86 -24.78
CA CYS A 136 -29.74 -23.01 -25.97
C CYS A 136 -28.24 -23.13 -25.64
N ILE A 137 -27.95 -23.75 -24.51
CA ILE A 137 -26.60 -24.12 -24.09
C ILE A 137 -26.34 -25.54 -24.56
N ASP A 138 -25.28 -25.75 -25.35
CA ASP A 138 -24.87 -27.10 -25.69
C ASP A 138 -24.21 -27.78 -24.47
N SER A 139 -24.32 -29.10 -24.41
CA SER A 139 -23.75 -29.93 -23.34
C SER A 139 -22.24 -29.71 -23.15
N HIS A 140 -21.48 -29.51 -24.24
CA HIS A 140 -20.05 -29.25 -24.18
C HIS A 140 -19.77 -27.89 -23.53
N ASP A 141 -20.44 -26.84 -24.00
CA ASP A 141 -20.32 -25.48 -23.46
C ASP A 141 -20.73 -25.41 -21.99
N GLY A 142 -21.82 -26.10 -21.62
CA GLY A 142 -22.27 -26.21 -20.24
C GLY A 142 -21.21 -26.86 -19.35
N THR A 143 -20.63 -27.98 -19.79
CA THR A 143 -19.56 -28.68 -19.06
C THR A 143 -18.31 -27.81 -18.92
N GLN A 144 -17.92 -27.10 -19.99
CA GLN A 144 -16.76 -26.21 -19.97
C GLN A 144 -16.98 -25.04 -18.99
N ASN A 145 -18.18 -24.44 -18.96
CA ASN A 145 -18.48 -23.35 -18.04
C ASN A 145 -18.58 -23.81 -16.58
N ILE A 146 -19.13 -25.00 -16.32
CA ILE A 146 -19.10 -25.61 -14.98
C ILE A 146 -17.65 -25.82 -14.52
N SER A 147 -16.78 -26.33 -15.41
CA SER A 147 -15.36 -26.48 -15.12
C SER A 147 -14.69 -25.14 -14.81
N LYS A 148 -14.97 -24.09 -15.60
CA LYS A 148 -14.48 -22.72 -15.34
C LYS A 148 -14.94 -22.20 -13.98
N LEU A 149 -16.21 -22.39 -13.61
CA LEU A 149 -16.74 -22.00 -12.30
C LEU A 149 -15.98 -22.69 -11.17
N HIS A 150 -15.76 -24.00 -11.29
CA HIS A 150 -15.02 -24.78 -10.32
C HIS A 150 -13.56 -24.31 -10.21
N THR A 151 -12.88 -24.06 -11.33
CA THR A 151 -11.52 -23.49 -11.34
C THR A 151 -11.47 -22.12 -10.69
N CYS A 152 -12.44 -21.23 -10.97
CA CYS A 152 -12.51 -19.91 -10.34
C CYS A 152 -12.73 -20.04 -8.83
N GLN A 153 -13.64 -20.92 -8.40
CA GLN A 153 -13.91 -21.15 -6.98
C GLN A 153 -12.67 -21.69 -6.25
N LEU A 154 -11.98 -22.68 -6.81
CA LEU A 154 -10.72 -23.17 -6.23
C LEU A 154 -9.64 -22.08 -6.20
N GLY A 155 -9.51 -21.31 -7.27
CA GLY A 155 -8.57 -20.19 -7.34
C GLY A 155 -8.86 -19.12 -6.28
N LEU A 156 -10.13 -18.83 -6.00
CA LEU A 156 -10.52 -17.88 -4.96
C LEU A 156 -10.21 -18.40 -3.55
N GLN A 157 -10.33 -19.71 -3.31
CA GLN A 157 -9.94 -20.32 -2.04
C GLN A 157 -8.41 -20.32 -1.84
N ASP A 158 -7.66 -20.58 -2.91
CA ASP A 158 -6.19 -20.44 -2.91
C ASP A 158 -5.77 -18.98 -2.67
N HIS A 159 -6.43 -18.03 -3.34
CA HIS A 159 -6.27 -16.60 -3.10
C HIS A 159 -6.44 -16.23 -1.62
N LEU A 160 -7.55 -16.65 -0.99
CA LEU A 160 -7.77 -16.37 0.44
C LEU A 160 -6.69 -16.98 1.33
N SER A 161 -6.27 -18.21 1.04
CA SER A 161 -5.23 -18.89 1.81
C SER A 161 -3.90 -18.14 1.74
N LYS A 162 -3.52 -17.66 0.56
CA LYS A 162 -2.32 -16.85 0.34
C LYS A 162 -2.44 -15.47 0.98
N ALA A 163 -3.57 -14.80 0.82
CA ALA A 163 -3.82 -13.49 1.40
C ALA A 163 -3.74 -13.53 2.93
N LYS A 164 -4.27 -14.59 3.55
CA LYS A 164 -4.16 -14.84 4.98
C LYS A 164 -2.72 -15.08 5.44
N CYS A 165 -1.93 -15.81 4.65
CA CYS A 165 -0.51 -16.02 4.91
C CYS A 165 0.25 -14.68 4.91
N ILE A 166 0.08 -13.87 3.87
CA ILE A 166 0.69 -12.53 3.79
C ILE A 166 0.23 -11.66 4.96
N LEU A 167 -1.06 -11.67 5.30
CA LEU A 167 -1.59 -10.90 6.42
C LEU A 167 -0.94 -11.28 7.75
N SER A 168 -0.69 -12.57 8.00
CA SER A 168 0.03 -13.02 9.19
C SER A 168 1.51 -12.60 9.20
N GLU A 169 2.15 -12.53 8.03
CA GLU A 169 3.51 -11.99 7.92
C GLU A 169 3.54 -10.49 8.21
N ILE A 170 2.57 -9.72 7.69
CA ILE A 170 2.40 -8.30 7.98
C ILE A 170 2.18 -8.06 9.48
N GLU A 171 1.33 -8.86 10.13
CA GLU A 171 1.07 -8.79 11.58
C GLU A 171 2.35 -9.06 12.38
N SER A 172 3.13 -10.09 12.01
CA SER A 172 4.41 -10.39 12.66
C SER A 172 5.44 -9.26 12.55
N LEU A 173 5.46 -8.53 11.42
CA LEU A 173 6.34 -7.37 11.25
C LEU A 173 5.95 -6.20 12.15
N ILE A 174 4.66 -6.01 12.43
CA ILE A 174 4.20 -5.02 13.41
C ILE A 174 4.61 -5.45 14.82
N ASP A 175 4.39 -6.71 15.19
CA ASP A 175 4.75 -7.23 16.50
C ASP A 175 6.25 -7.11 16.78
N ASP A 176 7.10 -7.37 15.77
CA ASP A 176 8.55 -7.18 15.84
C ASP A 176 8.94 -5.72 16.13
N VAL A 177 8.28 -4.75 15.48
CA VAL A 177 8.54 -3.32 15.69
C VAL A 177 8.09 -2.91 17.10
N VAL A 178 6.89 -3.31 17.52
CA VAL A 178 6.36 -3.00 18.85
C VAL A 178 7.22 -3.64 19.96
N GLY A 179 7.60 -4.91 19.83
CA GLY A 179 8.46 -5.60 20.79
C GLY A 179 9.88 -5.02 20.85
N GLY A 180 10.41 -4.60 19.70
CA GLY A 180 11.69 -3.87 19.62
C GLY A 180 11.66 -2.53 20.35
N MET A 181 10.53 -1.82 20.33
CA MET A 181 10.35 -0.54 21.03
C MET A 181 10.17 -0.69 22.55
N GLN A 182 9.52 -1.77 23.01
CA GLN A 182 9.32 -2.04 24.44
C GLN A 182 10.62 -2.46 25.15
N THR A 183 11.49 -3.22 24.48
CA THR A 183 12.79 -3.63 25.03
C THR A 183 13.80 -2.48 25.16
N THR A 184 13.54 -1.33 24.54
CA THR A 184 14.37 -0.10 24.65
C THR A 184 13.74 1.00 25.53
N ASN A 185 12.51 0.85 26.00
CA ASN A 185 11.81 1.89 26.75
C ASN A 185 10.75 1.28 27.69
N GLU A 186 10.97 1.33 29.01
CA GLU A 186 10.07 0.77 30.04
C GLU A 186 8.68 1.46 30.15
N ASN A 187 8.30 2.36 29.24
CA ASN A 187 7.08 3.19 29.38
C ASN A 187 6.06 3.08 28.22
N LEU A 188 6.12 2.05 27.36
CA LEU A 188 5.22 1.97 26.19
C LEU A 188 3.95 1.10 26.38
N SER A 189 3.65 0.62 27.59
CA SER A 189 2.39 -0.12 27.83
C SER A 189 1.14 0.72 27.57
N ASP A 190 1.25 2.06 27.58
CA ASP A 190 0.13 3.01 27.48
C ASP A 190 -0.32 3.28 26.01
N LEU A 191 0.40 2.79 25.01
CA LEU A 191 0.04 2.92 23.59
C LEU A 191 -0.73 1.70 23.09
N GLN A 192 -0.40 0.51 23.59
CA GLN A 192 -1.01 -0.75 23.15
C GLN A 192 -2.51 -0.81 23.54
N ASP A 193 -2.88 -0.30 24.72
CA ASP A 193 -4.28 -0.18 25.16
C ASP A 193 -5.07 0.89 24.38
N ARG A 194 -4.41 1.92 23.85
CA ARG A 194 -5.09 3.02 23.13
C ARG A 194 -5.41 2.69 21.68
N TYR A 195 -4.56 1.90 21.01
CA TYR A 195 -4.75 1.57 19.60
C TYR A 195 -5.84 0.52 19.34
N PHE A 196 -6.14 -0.33 20.33
CA PHE A 196 -7.13 -1.39 20.17
C PHE A 196 -8.53 -1.02 20.69
N ASP A 197 -8.67 -0.10 21.66
CA ASP A 197 -9.96 0.08 22.36
C ASP A 197 -10.58 1.49 22.35
N LYS A 198 -9.98 2.55 21.77
CA LYS A 198 -10.56 3.90 21.96
C LYS A 198 -10.31 4.90 20.83
N TRP A 199 -11.19 4.89 19.83
CA TRP A 199 -11.38 6.06 18.95
C TRP A 199 -12.46 6.98 19.56
N ASP A 200 -12.07 7.79 20.55
CA ASP A 200 -12.77 9.05 20.86
C ASP A 200 -11.88 10.00 21.69
N GLN A 201 -11.51 11.10 21.03
CA GLN A 201 -11.08 12.42 21.52
C GLN A 201 -9.83 12.58 22.44
N GLN A 202 -8.91 13.40 21.91
CA GLN A 202 -8.24 14.57 22.48
C GLN A 202 -6.74 14.50 22.84
N GLU A 203 -6.07 15.61 22.44
CA GLU A 203 -4.63 15.93 22.47
C GLU A 203 -3.93 15.69 23.82
N PRO A 204 -2.61 15.42 23.82
CA PRO A 204 -1.78 15.58 25.01
C PRO A 204 -1.05 16.93 25.04
N ALA A 205 -1.01 17.50 26.24
CA ALA A 205 -0.30 18.71 26.61
C ALA A 205 1.23 18.53 26.62
N TYR A 206 1.95 19.59 26.23
CA TYR A 206 3.41 19.68 26.27
C TYR A 206 3.91 20.15 27.64
N ASP A 207 4.87 19.42 28.22
CA ASP A 207 5.76 19.93 29.28
C ASP A 207 7.23 19.91 28.82
N LYS A 208 7.98 20.92 29.28
CA LYS A 208 9.34 21.30 28.84
C LYS A 208 10.43 20.74 29.76
N GLU A 209 11.65 20.71 29.20
CA GLU A 209 13.00 20.52 29.80
C GLU A 209 13.44 19.04 29.87
N GLU A 210 14.57 18.59 29.29
CA GLU A 210 15.96 19.00 29.52
C GLU A 210 16.87 18.62 28.30
N ILE A 211 17.80 19.49 27.92
CA ILE A 211 18.40 19.62 26.58
C ILE A 211 19.87 19.17 26.60
N THR A 212 20.19 18.06 25.92
CA THR A 212 21.15 17.98 24.78
C THR A 212 21.50 16.53 24.37
N SER A 213 21.60 15.56 25.30
CA SER A 213 21.82 14.13 24.97
C SER A 213 20.51 13.34 24.78
N THR A 214 19.43 13.83 25.38
CA THR A 214 18.06 13.34 25.28
C THR A 214 17.43 13.59 23.90
N HIS A 215 17.87 14.62 23.18
CA HIS A 215 17.23 15.04 21.93
C HIS A 215 17.42 14.03 20.78
N ALA A 216 18.60 13.39 20.67
CA ALA A 216 18.87 12.43 19.60
C ALA A 216 18.09 11.11 19.78
N SER A 217 18.05 10.59 21.01
CA SER A 217 17.22 9.43 21.34
C SER A 217 15.72 9.73 21.27
N HIS A 218 15.30 10.96 21.62
CA HIS A 218 13.92 11.40 21.49
C HIS A 218 13.49 11.56 20.02
N LEU A 219 14.37 12.02 19.14
CA LEU A 219 14.10 12.16 17.71
C LEU A 219 13.94 10.79 17.04
N GLN A 220 14.81 9.83 17.36
CA GLN A 220 14.71 8.45 16.88
C GLN A 220 13.48 7.73 17.42
N LYS A 221 13.10 7.98 18.68
CA LYS A 221 11.85 7.47 19.26
C LYS A 221 10.62 8.04 18.56
N HIS A 222 10.60 9.34 18.24
CA HIS A 222 9.47 9.94 17.52
C HIS A 222 9.31 9.37 16.10
N GLU A 223 10.41 9.25 15.35
CA GLU A 223 10.41 8.65 14.01
C GLU A 223 9.94 7.18 14.05
N ALA A 224 10.37 6.40 15.06
CA ALA A 224 9.92 5.02 15.27
C ALA A 224 8.40 4.93 15.55
N ILE A 225 7.88 5.85 16.35
CA ILE A 225 6.44 5.95 16.65
C ILE A 225 5.66 6.28 15.38
N ASP A 226 6.17 7.18 14.53
CA ASP A 226 5.52 7.57 13.27
C ASP A 226 5.44 6.38 12.29
N TYR A 227 6.52 5.61 12.13
CA TYR A 227 6.51 4.38 11.32
C TYR A 227 5.55 3.32 11.88
N ALA A 228 5.59 3.07 13.20
CA ALA A 228 4.73 2.08 13.84
C ALA A 228 3.24 2.48 13.71
N ALA A 229 2.91 3.76 13.89
CA ALA A 229 1.56 4.28 13.70
C ALA A 229 1.10 4.08 12.25
N MET A 230 1.95 4.40 11.27
CA MET A 230 1.63 4.20 9.86
C MET A 230 1.41 2.73 9.51
N MET A 231 2.28 1.83 9.99
CA MET A 231 2.13 0.38 9.80
C MET A 231 0.82 -0.12 10.41
N GLY A 232 0.48 0.31 11.63
CA GLY A 232 -0.76 -0.06 12.30
C GLY A 232 -2.01 0.39 11.52
N ILE A 233 -2.02 1.63 11.01
CA ILE A 233 -3.10 2.14 10.18
C ILE A 233 -3.24 1.29 8.91
N ILE A 234 -2.14 1.05 8.18
CA ILE A 234 -2.16 0.26 6.93
C ILE A 234 -2.62 -1.16 7.19
N PHE A 235 -2.12 -1.81 8.23
CA PHE A 235 -2.54 -3.16 8.57
C PHE A 235 -4.03 -3.23 8.88
N SER A 236 -4.59 -2.25 9.60
CA SER A 236 -6.03 -2.19 9.85
C SER A 236 -6.84 -2.11 8.55
N MET A 237 -6.40 -1.30 7.58
CA MET A 237 -7.03 -1.18 6.26
C MET A 237 -6.95 -2.49 5.48
N VAL A 238 -5.75 -3.09 5.40
CA VAL A 238 -5.51 -4.36 4.68
C VAL A 238 -6.30 -5.51 5.31
N LYS A 239 -6.38 -5.58 6.64
CA LYS A 239 -7.15 -6.60 7.37
C LYS A 239 -8.65 -6.48 7.09
N GLN A 240 -9.20 -5.26 7.06
CA GLN A 240 -10.60 -5.05 6.71
C GLN A 240 -10.89 -5.43 5.26
N ASP A 241 -9.99 -5.09 4.33
CA ASP A 241 -10.11 -5.50 2.93
C ASP A 241 -10.05 -7.03 2.77
N TYR A 242 -9.16 -7.73 3.48
CA TYR A 242 -9.14 -9.19 3.53
C TYR A 242 -10.47 -9.76 4.04
N VAL A 243 -11.01 -9.25 5.15
CA VAL A 243 -12.29 -9.72 5.71
C VAL A 243 -13.44 -9.52 4.72
N MET A 244 -13.44 -8.42 3.98
CA MET A 244 -14.41 -8.20 2.90
C MET A 244 -14.26 -9.26 1.80
N GLN A 245 -13.05 -9.51 1.32
CA GLN A 245 -12.77 -10.52 0.30
C GLN A 245 -13.21 -11.92 0.77
N GLU A 246 -12.91 -12.29 2.01
CA GLU A 246 -13.31 -13.56 2.62
C GLU A 246 -14.83 -13.72 2.66
N ARG A 247 -15.56 -12.66 3.05
CA ARG A 247 -17.04 -12.65 3.05
C ARG A 247 -17.61 -12.80 1.64
N ILE A 248 -17.06 -12.10 0.66
CA ILE A 248 -17.46 -12.23 -0.74
C ILE A 248 -17.30 -13.68 -1.20
N VAL A 249 -16.09 -14.24 -1.09
CA VAL A 249 -15.79 -15.61 -1.53
C VAL A 249 -16.66 -16.64 -0.81
N SER A 250 -16.89 -16.47 0.49
CA SER A 250 -17.73 -17.39 1.29
C SER A 250 -19.21 -17.34 0.90
N SER A 251 -19.68 -16.22 0.36
CA SER A 251 -21.06 -16.07 -0.10
C SER A 251 -21.32 -16.66 -1.49
N LEU A 252 -20.25 -16.90 -2.27
CA LEU A 252 -20.37 -17.37 -3.65
C LEU A 252 -21.00 -18.76 -3.71
N ASN A 253 -22.06 -18.85 -4.50
CA ASN A 253 -22.75 -20.09 -4.76
C ASN A 253 -23.43 -20.07 -6.15
N LEU A 254 -23.86 -21.24 -6.64
CA LEU A 254 -24.52 -21.36 -7.95
C LEU A 254 -25.89 -20.66 -8.03
N LYS A 255 -26.46 -20.22 -6.91
CA LYS A 255 -27.74 -19.49 -6.80
C LYS A 255 -27.57 -17.98 -6.59
N SER A 256 -26.35 -17.47 -6.38
CA SER A 256 -26.07 -16.03 -6.15
C SER A 256 -26.65 -15.18 -7.26
N LEU A 257 -27.47 -14.18 -6.98
CA LEU A 257 -28.15 -13.40 -7.99
C LEU A 257 -27.16 -12.57 -8.84
N ALA A 258 -27.53 -12.22 -10.07
CA ALA A 258 -26.66 -11.42 -10.94
C ALA A 258 -26.28 -10.07 -10.30
N GLY A 259 -27.26 -9.38 -9.71
CA GLY A 259 -27.01 -8.11 -9.01
C GLY A 259 -26.15 -8.26 -7.74
N GLU A 260 -26.20 -9.40 -7.06
CA GLU A 260 -25.30 -9.68 -5.92
C GLU A 260 -23.86 -9.84 -6.41
N LEU A 261 -23.65 -10.62 -7.48
CA LEU A 261 -22.32 -10.83 -8.06
C LEU A 261 -21.72 -9.54 -8.61
N GLU A 262 -22.52 -8.71 -9.28
CA GLU A 262 -22.08 -7.39 -9.74
C GLU A 262 -21.66 -6.50 -8.57
N SER A 263 -22.43 -6.51 -7.48
CA SER A 263 -22.10 -5.78 -6.25
C SER A 263 -20.79 -6.28 -5.63
N TYR A 264 -20.56 -7.59 -5.61
CA TYR A 264 -19.30 -8.17 -5.13
C TYR A 264 -18.11 -7.78 -5.99
N CYS A 265 -18.22 -7.87 -7.32
CA CYS A 265 -17.19 -7.42 -8.25
C CYS A 265 -16.86 -5.94 -8.06
N LEU A 266 -17.88 -5.11 -7.87
CA LEU A 266 -17.72 -3.68 -7.63
C LEU A 266 -17.00 -3.42 -6.30
N MET A 267 -17.45 -4.04 -5.21
CA MET A 267 -16.79 -3.90 -3.90
C MET A 267 -15.32 -4.33 -3.94
N TRP A 268 -15.03 -5.46 -4.60
CA TRP A 268 -13.66 -5.95 -4.77
C TRP A 268 -12.78 -4.97 -5.56
N SER A 269 -13.34 -4.32 -6.58
CA SER A 269 -12.60 -3.39 -7.44
C SER A 269 -12.39 -2.03 -6.77
N LEU A 270 -13.37 -1.56 -5.99
CA LEU A 270 -13.32 -0.26 -5.31
C LEU A 270 -12.47 -0.26 -4.04
N ARG A 271 -12.26 -1.43 -3.41
CA ARG A 271 -11.50 -1.58 -2.17
C ARG A 271 -11.81 -0.52 -1.11
N PRO A 272 -13.08 -0.43 -0.65
CA PRO A 272 -13.58 0.70 0.15
C PRO A 272 -12.88 0.91 1.50
N PHE A 273 -12.12 -0.06 1.98
CA PHE A 273 -11.36 0.02 3.23
C PHE A 273 -9.94 0.55 3.06
N ILE A 274 -9.48 0.70 1.82
CA ILE A 274 -8.15 1.21 1.50
C ILE A 274 -8.24 2.69 1.21
N ASN A 275 -7.42 3.47 1.92
CA ASN A 275 -7.26 4.88 1.66
C ASN A 275 -5.99 5.10 0.82
N ASP A 276 -6.19 5.43 -0.45
CA ASP A 276 -5.10 5.66 -1.41
C ASP A 276 -4.14 6.79 -0.99
N GLU A 277 -4.63 7.80 -0.26
CA GLU A 277 -3.77 8.89 0.21
C GLU A 277 -2.81 8.41 1.31
N ILE A 278 -3.30 7.60 2.25
CA ILE A 278 -2.44 7.00 3.28
C ILE A 278 -1.43 6.05 2.65
N MET A 279 -1.87 5.21 1.70
CA MET A 279 -0.98 4.33 0.95
C MET A 279 0.10 5.14 0.21
N HIS A 280 -0.29 6.19 -0.50
CA HIS A 280 0.65 7.05 -1.22
C HIS A 280 1.65 7.76 -0.31
N GLN A 281 1.22 8.20 0.88
CA GLN A 281 2.12 8.76 1.89
C GLN A 281 3.11 7.71 2.39
N ALA A 282 2.66 6.48 2.64
CA ALA A 282 3.53 5.39 3.07
C ALA A 282 4.59 5.04 2.03
N TRP A 283 4.22 4.97 0.76
CA TRP A 283 5.16 4.74 -0.34
C TRP A 283 6.24 5.83 -0.45
N LYS A 284 5.93 7.08 -0.06
CA LYS A 284 6.92 8.18 -0.03
C LYS A 284 7.92 8.09 1.12
N LEU A 285 7.62 7.31 2.15
CA LEU A 285 8.54 7.10 3.28
C LEU A 285 9.61 6.05 2.98
N LEU A 286 9.48 5.31 1.88
CA LEU A 286 10.53 4.39 1.45
C LEU A 286 11.74 5.17 0.91
N PRO A 287 12.97 4.73 1.22
CA PRO A 287 14.21 5.35 0.75
C PRO A 287 14.48 5.16 -0.76
#